data_AF-A0A168IHS2-F1
#
_entry.id   AF-A0A168IHS2-F1
#
_cell.length_a   1.000
_cell.length_b   1.000
_cell.length_c   1.000
_cell.angle_alpha   90.00
_cell.angle_beta   90.00
_cell.angle_gamma   90.00
#
_symmetry.space_group_name_H-M   'P 1'
#
loop_
_entity.id
_entity.type
_entity.pdbx_description
1 polymer ?
#
loop_
_entity_poly.entity_id
_entity_poly.type
_entity_poly.pdbx_seq_one_letter_code
_entity_poly.pdbx_strand_id
1 'polypeptide(L)'
;MPASTAAAFKRTGKLYNTYTEAYLAALSKSNGRYYKYLFVVSIAFAVLFQMRFGSYSAFINLFSWRTLLFSFVLFFTGAVISLIRNITYTVFEPTYPSTLAEIVINWTSFDNILLFVIHSALNIFVVRYYFSWVMGEKYTHDFLLQPPGHYSGARQLNQENIFIIVYCIILAFGYTVRYVARRSNVVKINNVQQPLFEEVKTSFATVLCTSAMTAINYLIVACITYCIFKGSIYYSLARFFGIYHRVLDTPIAGYSWFSLHLFLRLVVAGTATMCTFNIANRIYDAVYSFTLPASDQCVNQFDGLVNGLSETKINVKVAAFSELAALTAKSPEKRGDIYRTVGKELQDNAWYKIMDQCIKVISELRTVIDVEYNGVKPVEAPVPVSKPVEPQQVRNRLEVSNANILASTTKQMELLDDRTSTIFTGVAERVETLPPSINTVSAYTNNVWLKVKKSQIIEMLQRLELQVGRPGYFSALYMNSVTRRIQTVFNKYQLVVWAVQALGTLTAASVKEDPYGFVQNDLTTVLNQLLGCLLEVEHYLQAPPAQYSNWLKDDNVVIEESEAVMMGN
;
A
#
# COMPACT_ATOMS: atom_id res chain seq x y z
N MET A 1 -52.32 -12.76 -9.81
CA MET A 1 -51.38 -13.21 -10.87
C MET A 1 -51.46 -12.24 -12.03
N PRO A 2 -50.35 -11.55 -12.31
CA PRO A 2 -49.79 -11.61 -13.66
C PRO A 2 -48.33 -12.04 -13.60
N ALA A 3 -47.95 -12.93 -14.51
CA ALA A 3 -46.58 -13.39 -14.69
C ALA A 3 -45.73 -12.24 -15.22
N SER A 4 -44.81 -11.70 -14.40
CA SER A 4 -43.72 -10.88 -14.92
C SER A 4 -42.69 -11.81 -15.54
N THR A 5 -42.71 -11.89 -16.86
CA THR A 5 -41.59 -12.38 -17.65
C THR A 5 -40.41 -11.42 -17.43
N ALA A 6 -39.63 -11.66 -16.38
CA ALA A 6 -38.31 -11.09 -16.23
C ALA A 6 -37.49 -11.58 -17.41
N ALA A 7 -37.17 -10.66 -18.32
CA ALA A 7 -36.27 -10.92 -19.42
C ALA A 7 -34.94 -11.39 -18.82
N ALA A 8 -34.66 -12.69 -18.91
CA ALA A 8 -33.38 -13.27 -18.53
C ALA A 8 -32.30 -12.59 -19.38
N PHE A 9 -31.64 -11.59 -18.79
CA PHE A 9 -30.50 -10.92 -19.39
C PHE A 9 -29.47 -12.03 -19.67
N LYS A 10 -29.29 -12.36 -20.94
CA LYS A 10 -28.41 -13.44 -21.38
C LYS A 10 -27.02 -13.16 -20.80
N ARG A 11 -26.59 -13.91 -19.78
CA ARG A 11 -25.27 -13.76 -19.15
C ARG A 11 -24.20 -14.12 -20.18
N THR A 12 -23.76 -13.15 -20.97
CA THR A 12 -22.71 -13.33 -21.98
C THR A 12 -21.34 -13.24 -21.29
N GLY A 13 -20.84 -14.36 -20.79
CA GLY A 13 -19.54 -14.46 -20.15
C GLY A 13 -19.21 -15.87 -19.67
N LYS A 14 -17.92 -16.16 -19.46
CA LYS A 14 -17.47 -17.38 -18.80
C LYS A 14 -17.98 -17.35 -17.36
N LEU A 15 -18.69 -18.40 -16.94
CA LEU A 15 -19.13 -18.57 -15.55
C LEU A 15 -18.04 -19.28 -14.73
N TYR A 16 -17.89 -18.89 -13.47
CA TYR A 16 -16.90 -19.42 -12.55
C TYR A 16 -17.57 -20.15 -11.38
N ASN A 17 -16.87 -21.15 -10.82
CA ASN A 17 -17.39 -21.95 -9.70
C ASN A 17 -17.08 -21.30 -8.34
N THR A 18 -15.97 -20.56 -8.25
CA THR A 18 -15.53 -19.90 -7.02
C THR A 18 -15.52 -18.39 -7.17
N TYR A 19 -15.77 -17.68 -6.08
CA TYR A 19 -15.73 -16.23 -6.06
C TYR A 19 -14.32 -15.68 -6.25
N THR A 20 -13.31 -16.40 -5.77
CA THR A 20 -11.90 -16.06 -6.00
C THR A 20 -11.57 -16.00 -7.49
N GLU A 21 -12.00 -16.99 -8.28
CA GLU A 21 -11.80 -16.99 -9.73
C GLU A 21 -12.55 -15.86 -10.43
N ALA A 22 -13.82 -15.64 -10.07
CA ALA A 22 -14.63 -14.56 -10.62
C ALA A 22 -14.02 -13.18 -10.30
N TYR A 23 -13.55 -13.00 -9.06
CA TYR A 23 -12.87 -11.79 -8.60
C TYR A 23 -11.55 -11.57 -9.35
N LEU A 24 -10.72 -12.59 -9.51
CA LEU A 24 -9.46 -12.49 -10.26
C LEU A 24 -9.70 -12.19 -11.74
N ALA A 25 -10.75 -12.75 -12.34
CA ALA A 25 -11.14 -12.44 -13.72
C ALA A 25 -11.61 -10.98 -13.87
N ALA A 26 -12.44 -10.50 -12.94
CA ALA A 26 -12.89 -9.11 -12.89
C ALA A 26 -11.72 -8.13 -12.64
N LEU A 27 -10.75 -8.53 -11.82
CA LEU A 27 -9.52 -7.79 -11.55
C LEU A 27 -8.65 -7.70 -12.81
N SER A 28 -8.44 -8.83 -13.52
CA SER A 28 -7.70 -8.86 -14.79
C SER A 28 -8.32 -7.93 -15.84
N LYS A 29 -9.65 -7.91 -15.97
CA LYS A 29 -10.36 -6.97 -16.85
C LYS A 29 -10.14 -5.51 -16.43
N SER A 30 -10.08 -5.24 -15.13
CA SER A 30 -9.82 -3.92 -14.57
C SER A 30 -8.38 -3.47 -14.82
N ASN A 31 -7.40 -4.37 -14.71
CA ASN A 31 -6.01 -4.12 -15.09
C ASN A 31 -5.90 -3.78 -16.59
N GLY A 32 -6.64 -4.51 -17.44
CA GLY A 32 -6.71 -4.20 -18.87
C GLY A 32 -7.27 -2.80 -19.14
N ARG A 33 -8.27 -2.33 -18.38
CA ARG A 33 -8.76 -0.95 -18.45
C ARG A 33 -7.69 0.03 -17.99
N TYR A 34 -7.05 -0.22 -16.85
CA TYR A 34 -5.98 0.61 -16.31
C TYR A 34 -4.89 0.91 -17.35
N TYR A 35 -4.31 -0.13 -17.96
CA TYR A 35 -3.23 0.05 -18.92
C TYR A 35 -3.67 0.78 -20.20
N LYS A 36 -4.93 0.60 -20.64
CA LYS A 36 -5.49 1.38 -21.77
C LYS A 36 -5.55 2.87 -21.44
N TYR A 37 -6.05 3.24 -20.26
CA TYR A 37 -6.12 4.64 -19.84
C TYR A 37 -4.73 5.23 -19.62
N LEU A 38 -3.83 4.46 -18.97
CA LEU A 38 -2.44 4.88 -18.78
C LEU A 38 -1.77 5.18 -20.12
N PHE A 39 -1.94 4.31 -21.13
CA PHE A 39 -1.39 4.52 -22.47
C PHE A 39 -1.91 5.80 -23.14
N VAL A 40 -3.23 6.04 -23.10
CA VAL A 40 -3.84 7.25 -23.66
C VAL A 40 -3.32 8.51 -22.96
N VAL A 41 -3.21 8.49 -21.63
CA VAL A 41 -2.69 9.61 -20.85
C VAL A 41 -1.20 9.84 -21.11
N SER A 42 -0.40 8.77 -21.26
CA SER A 42 1.02 8.88 -21.60
C SER A 42 1.24 9.56 -22.95
N ILE A 43 0.38 9.28 -23.95
CA ILE A 43 0.43 9.97 -25.24
C ILE A 43 0.10 11.46 -25.06
N ALA A 44 -0.96 11.78 -24.33
CA ALA A 44 -1.36 13.17 -24.07
C ALA A 44 -0.26 13.95 -23.33
N PHE A 45 0.38 13.35 -22.34
CA PHE A 45 1.52 13.94 -21.64
C PHE A 45 2.75 14.09 -22.52
N ALA A 46 3.09 13.07 -23.32
CA ALA A 46 4.21 13.17 -24.25
C ALA A 46 4.04 14.35 -25.21
N VAL A 47 2.83 14.52 -25.75
CA VAL A 47 2.45 15.67 -26.56
C VAL A 47 2.60 16.98 -25.79
N LEU A 48 2.00 17.06 -24.58
CA LEU A 48 2.01 18.28 -23.76
C LEU A 48 3.43 18.75 -23.40
N PHE A 49 4.31 17.83 -22.98
CA PHE A 49 5.68 18.18 -22.57
C PHE A 49 6.66 18.34 -23.74
N GLN A 50 6.26 17.95 -24.96
CA GLN A 50 7.02 18.18 -26.17
C GLN A 50 6.60 19.45 -26.93
N MET A 51 5.47 20.05 -26.59
CA MET A 51 5.01 21.28 -27.22
C MET A 51 6.04 22.39 -27.03
N ARG A 52 6.77 22.69 -28.11
CA ARG A 52 7.65 23.85 -28.21
C ARG A 52 6.78 25.04 -28.57
N PHE A 53 6.38 25.81 -27.57
CA PHE A 53 5.65 27.07 -27.78
C PHE A 53 6.44 27.95 -28.77
N GLY A 54 5.87 28.21 -29.96
CA GLY A 54 6.42 29.16 -30.93
C GLY A 54 6.97 28.61 -32.27
N SER A 55 6.85 27.32 -32.59
CA SER A 55 7.27 26.80 -33.91
C SER A 55 6.11 26.18 -34.70
N TYR A 56 5.89 26.61 -35.96
CA TYR A 56 4.86 26.06 -36.86
C TYR A 56 5.04 24.55 -37.13
N SER A 57 6.28 24.04 -36.98
CA SER A 57 6.60 22.61 -37.04
C SER A 57 6.11 21.79 -35.84
N ALA A 58 5.54 22.41 -34.81
CA ALA A 58 5.06 21.72 -33.62
C ALA A 58 4.00 20.66 -33.97
N PHE A 59 3.05 20.97 -34.87
CA PHE A 59 1.98 20.04 -35.24
C PHE A 59 2.47 18.82 -36.03
N ILE A 60 3.44 18.99 -36.93
CA ILE A 60 4.04 17.89 -37.71
C ILE A 60 4.88 17.00 -36.78
N ASN A 61 5.52 17.58 -35.76
CA ASN A 61 6.29 16.84 -34.77
C ASN A 61 5.43 16.09 -33.74
N LEU A 62 4.12 16.34 -33.64
CA LEU A 62 3.23 15.62 -32.70
C LEU A 62 3.11 14.13 -32.99
N PHE A 63 3.23 13.74 -34.26
CA PHE A 63 3.20 12.33 -34.70
C PHE A 63 4.59 11.80 -35.06
N SER A 64 5.64 12.43 -34.53
CA SER A 64 7.03 11.99 -34.72
C SER A 64 7.32 10.69 -33.97
N TRP A 65 8.25 9.89 -34.51
CA TRP A 65 8.85 8.77 -33.81
C TRP A 65 9.39 9.14 -32.42
N ARG A 66 9.85 10.40 -32.25
CA ARG A 66 10.30 10.93 -30.94
C ARG A 66 9.16 11.04 -29.93
N THR A 67 7.97 11.42 -30.35
CA THR A 67 6.78 11.52 -29.49
C THR A 67 6.27 10.14 -29.10
N LEU A 68 6.23 9.22 -30.07
CA LEU A 68 5.83 7.84 -29.81
C LEU A 68 6.76 7.17 -28.80
N LEU A 69 8.07 7.25 -29.01
CA LEU A 69 9.03 6.65 -28.08
C LEU A 69 9.00 7.33 -26.69
N PHE A 70 8.86 8.65 -26.62
CA PHE A 70 8.73 9.31 -25.32
C PHE A 70 7.44 8.91 -24.60
N SER A 71 6.33 8.77 -25.32
CA SER A 71 5.09 8.21 -24.78
C SER A 71 5.29 6.78 -24.27
N PHE A 72 6.07 5.95 -24.98
CA PHE A 72 6.41 4.61 -24.53
C PHE A 72 7.24 4.64 -23.23
N VAL A 73 8.19 5.57 -23.11
CA VAL A 73 8.97 5.77 -21.87
C VAL A 73 8.06 6.18 -20.71
N LEU A 74 7.15 7.14 -20.91
CA LEU A 74 6.18 7.54 -19.88
C LEU A 74 5.21 6.39 -19.53
N PHE A 75 4.75 5.63 -20.52
CA PHE A 75 3.92 4.45 -20.29
C PHE A 75 4.67 3.38 -19.48
N PHE A 76 5.90 3.05 -19.87
CA PHE A 76 6.74 2.09 -19.18
C PHE A 76 6.96 2.49 -17.73
N THR A 77 7.32 3.75 -17.47
CA THR A 77 7.52 4.24 -16.10
C THR A 77 6.23 4.20 -15.27
N GLY A 78 5.08 4.58 -15.85
CA GLY A 78 3.79 4.42 -15.19
C GLY A 78 3.41 2.97 -14.92
N ALA A 79 3.72 2.06 -15.85
CA ALA A 79 3.46 0.63 -15.72
C ALA A 79 4.30 -0.01 -14.60
N VAL A 80 5.58 0.36 -14.48
CA VAL A 80 6.44 -0.08 -13.37
C VAL A 80 5.86 0.37 -12.02
N ILE A 81 5.37 1.61 -11.92
CA ILE A 81 4.72 2.09 -10.68
C ILE A 81 3.45 1.30 -10.38
N SER A 82 2.64 1.00 -11.38
CA SER A 82 1.47 0.13 -11.19
C SER A 82 1.86 -1.27 -10.74
N LEU A 83 2.97 -1.81 -11.24
CA LEU A 83 3.46 -3.13 -10.84
C LEU A 83 3.90 -3.13 -9.39
N ILE A 84 4.66 -2.12 -8.97
CA ILE A 84 5.02 -1.94 -7.55
C ILE A 84 3.76 -1.91 -6.71
N ARG A 85 2.76 -1.12 -7.12
CA ARG A 85 1.50 -1.01 -6.40
C ARG A 85 0.71 -2.32 -6.34
N ASN A 86 0.72 -3.13 -7.40
CA ASN A 86 0.12 -4.47 -7.39
C ASN A 86 0.82 -5.43 -6.42
N ILE A 87 2.10 -5.22 -6.11
CA ILE A 87 2.84 -6.03 -5.13
C ILE A 87 2.62 -5.50 -3.71
N THR A 88 2.55 -4.17 -3.55
CA THR A 88 2.51 -3.51 -2.23
C THR A 88 1.12 -3.10 -1.76
N TYR A 89 0.05 -3.32 -2.54
CA TYR A 89 -1.27 -2.84 -2.16
C TYR A 89 -1.79 -3.57 -0.91
N THR A 90 -2.34 -2.77 0.00
CA THR A 90 -3.04 -3.28 1.18
C THR A 90 -4.40 -2.61 1.29
N VAL A 91 -5.39 -3.33 1.81
CA VAL A 91 -6.73 -2.74 2.08
C VAL A 91 -6.72 -1.98 3.40
N PHE A 92 -6.06 -2.54 4.40
CA PHE A 92 -5.99 -1.95 5.73
C PHE A 92 -4.76 -1.08 5.89
N GLU A 93 -4.90 -0.04 6.70
CA GLU A 93 -3.81 0.86 6.99
C GLU A 93 -2.83 0.21 7.97
N PRO A 94 -1.51 0.30 7.74
CA PRO A 94 -0.55 -0.05 8.77
C PRO A 94 -0.66 0.96 9.91
N THR A 95 -0.89 0.46 11.12
CA THR A 95 -1.02 1.27 12.32
C THR A 95 0.19 1.07 13.23
N TYR A 96 0.80 2.17 13.65
CA TYR A 96 2.01 2.16 14.50
C TYR A 96 1.69 2.69 15.90
N PRO A 97 2.42 2.30 16.94
CA PRO A 97 2.14 2.77 18.29
C PRO A 97 2.58 4.23 18.55
N SER A 98 3.65 4.72 17.88
CA SER A 98 4.17 6.09 18.05
C SER A 98 4.69 6.69 16.75
N THR A 99 4.85 8.03 16.69
CA THR A 99 5.34 8.74 15.48
C THR A 99 6.77 8.33 15.15
N LEU A 100 7.63 8.22 16.17
CA LEU A 100 9.02 7.79 16.01
C LEU A 100 9.08 6.36 15.49
N ALA A 101 8.24 5.46 16.03
CA ALA A 101 8.18 4.09 15.53
C ALA A 101 7.80 4.06 14.04
N GLU A 102 6.81 4.86 13.63
CA GLU A 102 6.42 5.01 12.22
C GLU A 102 7.58 5.51 11.36
N ILE A 103 8.29 6.56 11.78
CA ILE A 103 9.46 7.10 11.06
C ILE A 103 10.55 6.03 10.95
N VAL A 104 10.96 5.44 12.07
CA VAL A 104 12.04 4.45 12.09
C VAL A 104 11.70 3.25 11.23
N ILE A 105 10.49 2.69 11.35
CA ILE A 105 10.06 1.55 10.54
C ILE A 105 10.04 1.93 9.07
N ASN A 106 9.47 3.09 8.71
CA ASN A 106 9.38 3.50 7.32
C ASN A 106 10.78 3.66 6.68
N TRP A 107 11.73 4.29 7.38
CA TRP A 107 13.07 4.55 6.85
C TRP A 107 14.03 3.37 6.92
N THR A 108 13.73 2.37 7.75
CA THR A 108 14.55 1.16 7.86
C THR A 108 13.99 -0.04 7.11
N SER A 109 12.72 0.01 6.71
CA SER A 109 12.11 -1.05 5.91
C SER A 109 12.82 -1.19 4.56
N PHE A 110 13.19 -2.43 4.23
CA PHE A 110 13.81 -2.75 2.95
C PHE A 110 12.91 -2.37 1.77
N ASP A 111 11.59 -2.54 1.93
CA ASP A 111 10.60 -2.24 0.89
C ASP A 111 10.59 -0.76 0.51
N ASN A 112 10.63 0.16 1.48
CA ASN A 112 10.66 1.60 1.19
C ASN A 112 12.02 2.05 0.63
N ILE A 113 13.11 1.41 1.03
CA ILE A 113 14.44 1.66 0.45
C ILE A 113 14.44 1.22 -1.02
N LEU A 114 13.91 0.03 -1.31
CA LEU A 114 13.77 -0.48 -2.67
C LEU A 114 12.86 0.43 -3.51
N LEU A 115 11.75 0.90 -2.95
CA LEU A 115 10.85 1.87 -3.56
C LEU A 115 11.59 3.17 -3.94
N PHE A 116 12.41 3.69 -3.03
CA PHE A 116 13.24 4.88 -3.29
C PHE A 116 14.25 4.65 -4.42
N VAL A 117 14.92 3.50 -4.44
CA VAL A 117 15.87 3.13 -5.50
C VAL A 117 15.17 3.04 -6.86
N ILE A 118 13.99 2.41 -6.91
CA ILE A 118 13.21 2.29 -8.15
C ILE A 118 12.74 3.67 -8.63
N HIS A 119 12.17 4.50 -7.76
CA HIS A 119 11.76 5.87 -8.12
C HIS A 119 12.94 6.71 -8.62
N SER A 120 14.13 6.57 -8.02
CA SER A 120 15.34 7.25 -8.44
C SER A 120 15.79 6.80 -9.84
N ALA A 121 15.80 5.49 -10.09
CA ALA A 121 16.14 4.93 -11.39
C ALA A 121 15.17 5.38 -12.49
N LEU A 122 13.86 5.36 -12.22
CA LEU A 122 12.83 5.82 -13.16
C LEU A 122 12.93 7.32 -13.44
N ASN A 123 13.15 8.16 -12.43
CA ASN A 123 13.35 9.60 -12.61
C ASN A 123 14.57 9.88 -13.49
N ILE A 124 15.71 9.26 -13.18
CA ILE A 124 16.94 9.42 -13.98
C ILE A 124 16.71 8.97 -15.43
N PHE A 125 16.01 7.85 -15.63
CA PHE A 125 15.70 7.33 -16.96
C PHE A 125 14.86 8.32 -17.79
N VAL A 126 13.75 8.82 -17.25
CA VAL A 126 12.87 9.75 -17.99
C VAL A 126 13.56 11.09 -18.24
N VAL A 127 14.23 11.66 -17.23
CA VAL A 127 14.92 12.96 -17.37
C VAL A 127 16.06 12.86 -18.39
N ARG A 128 16.89 11.80 -18.34
CA ARG A 128 17.95 11.59 -19.34
C ARG A 128 17.38 11.41 -20.75
N TYR A 129 16.31 10.64 -20.87
CA TYR A 129 15.65 10.43 -22.17
C TYR A 129 15.12 11.74 -22.74
N TYR A 130 14.52 12.58 -21.88
CA TYR A 130 14.02 13.90 -22.26
C TYR A 130 15.14 14.84 -22.74
N PHE A 131 16.25 14.95 -22.00
CA PHE A 131 17.37 15.81 -22.41
C PHE A 131 18.08 15.31 -23.67
N SER A 132 18.41 14.02 -23.73
CA SER A 132 19.18 13.43 -24.83
C SER A 132 18.38 13.26 -26.11
N TRP A 133 17.20 12.63 -26.05
CA TRP A 133 16.48 12.21 -27.25
C TRP A 133 15.39 13.20 -27.68
N VAL A 134 14.64 13.75 -26.72
CA VAL A 134 13.54 14.67 -27.02
C VAL A 134 14.09 16.04 -27.40
N MET A 135 14.96 16.62 -26.57
CA MET A 135 15.51 17.96 -26.78
C MET A 135 16.85 17.97 -27.53
N GLY A 136 17.62 16.88 -27.52
CA GLY A 136 18.91 16.80 -28.22
C GLY A 136 20.01 17.66 -27.58
N GLU A 137 19.94 17.89 -26.26
CA GLU A 137 20.82 18.81 -25.55
C GLU A 137 22.05 18.10 -24.99
N LYS A 138 23.24 18.69 -25.18
CA LYS A 138 24.55 18.08 -24.86
C LYS A 138 24.79 17.80 -23.37
N TYR A 139 23.99 18.37 -22.47
CA TYR A 139 24.15 18.29 -21.01
C TYR A 139 24.31 16.86 -20.47
N THR A 140 23.59 15.89 -21.05
CA THR A 140 23.53 14.52 -20.54
C THR A 140 24.34 13.50 -21.34
N HIS A 141 24.91 13.88 -22.50
CA HIS A 141 25.58 12.94 -23.40
C HIS A 141 26.92 12.46 -22.85
N ASP A 142 27.75 13.39 -22.40
CA ASP A 142 29.09 13.07 -21.87
C ASP A 142 29.12 13.22 -20.36
N PHE A 143 29.51 12.14 -19.68
CA PHE A 143 29.77 12.16 -18.23
C PHE A 143 31.14 12.73 -17.89
N LEU A 144 32.11 12.58 -18.82
CA LEU A 144 33.47 13.09 -18.72
C LEU A 144 33.71 14.11 -19.83
N LEU A 145 34.12 15.32 -19.45
CA LEU A 145 34.51 16.39 -20.36
C LEU A 145 36.03 16.57 -20.37
N GLN A 146 36.58 16.94 -21.51
CA GLN A 146 37.98 17.39 -21.58
C GLN A 146 38.02 18.90 -21.39
N PRO A 147 38.72 19.42 -20.37
CA PRO A 147 38.86 20.85 -20.19
C PRO A 147 39.72 21.45 -21.32
N PRO A 148 39.37 22.64 -21.85
CA PRO A 148 40.20 23.31 -22.84
C PRO A 148 41.53 23.77 -22.25
N GLY A 149 42.63 23.69 -23.02
CA GLY A 149 43.93 24.26 -22.67
C GLY A 149 45.04 23.25 -22.31
N HIS A 150 45.96 23.64 -21.42
CA HIS A 150 47.17 22.88 -21.02
C HIS A 150 46.88 21.53 -20.32
N TYR A 151 45.62 21.23 -20.03
CA TYR A 151 45.16 20.00 -19.37
C TYR A 151 44.58 18.98 -20.36
N SER A 152 44.96 19.06 -21.64
CA SER A 152 44.39 18.28 -22.77
C SER A 152 44.50 16.74 -22.67
N GLY A 153 45.14 16.21 -21.63
CA GLY A 153 45.19 14.76 -21.34
C GLY A 153 44.36 14.31 -20.14
N ALA A 154 43.75 15.22 -19.38
CA ALA A 154 43.06 14.91 -18.13
C ALA A 154 41.54 15.09 -18.28
N ARG A 155 40.74 14.14 -17.77
CA ARG A 155 39.27 14.16 -17.90
C ARG A 155 38.63 14.79 -16.66
N GLN A 156 37.68 15.71 -16.85
CA GLN A 156 36.88 16.31 -15.78
C GLN A 156 35.48 15.69 -15.77
N LEU A 157 34.83 15.59 -14.62
CA LEU A 157 33.41 15.23 -14.57
C LEU A 157 32.53 16.40 -15.02
N ASN A 158 31.49 16.09 -15.77
CA ASN A 158 30.49 17.06 -16.20
C ASN A 158 29.64 17.52 -15.00
N GLN A 159 29.85 18.75 -14.55
CA GLN A 159 29.16 19.30 -13.38
C GLN A 159 27.65 19.49 -13.63
N GLU A 160 27.25 19.83 -14.85
CA GLU A 160 25.84 20.01 -15.21
C GLU A 160 25.10 18.66 -15.16
N ASN A 161 25.74 17.59 -15.64
CA ASN A 161 25.20 16.23 -15.54
C ASN A 161 25.09 15.76 -14.08
N ILE A 162 26.11 16.04 -13.25
CA ILE A 162 26.05 15.75 -11.81
C ILE A 162 24.87 16.49 -11.16
N PHE A 163 24.68 17.76 -11.47
CA PHE A 163 23.57 18.55 -10.94
C PHE A 163 22.20 17.95 -11.33
N ILE A 164 22.02 17.54 -12.59
CA ILE A 164 20.80 16.86 -13.06
C ILE A 164 20.55 15.57 -12.25
N ILE A 165 21.59 14.76 -12.00
CA ILE A 165 21.47 13.51 -11.23
C ILE A 165 21.07 13.82 -9.77
N VAL A 166 21.72 14.80 -9.13
CA VAL A 166 21.41 15.22 -7.76
C VAL A 166 19.96 15.69 -7.66
N TYR A 167 19.49 16.48 -8.63
CA TYR A 167 18.08 16.88 -8.70
C TYR A 167 17.14 15.67 -8.82
N CYS A 168 17.45 14.70 -9.69
CA CYS A 168 16.62 13.50 -9.86
C CYS A 168 16.51 12.68 -8.56
N ILE A 169 17.61 12.55 -7.81
CA ILE A 169 17.66 11.83 -6.54
C ILE A 169 16.85 12.56 -5.47
N ILE A 170 17.00 13.88 -5.35
CA ILE A 170 16.25 14.70 -4.39
C ILE A 170 14.75 14.67 -4.70
N LEU A 171 14.39 14.78 -5.99
CA LEU A 171 13.00 14.68 -6.45
C LEU A 171 12.41 13.29 -6.15
N ALA A 172 13.16 12.21 -6.39
CA ALA A 172 12.73 10.85 -6.09
C ALA A 172 12.60 10.59 -4.58
N PHE A 173 13.51 11.14 -3.78
CA PHE A 173 13.46 11.08 -2.32
C PHE A 173 12.19 11.76 -1.82
N GLY A 174 11.98 13.01 -2.24
CA GLY A 174 10.78 13.78 -1.90
C GLY A 174 9.48 13.08 -2.30
N TYR A 175 9.45 12.50 -3.50
CA TYR A 175 8.32 11.70 -3.96
C TYR A 175 8.07 10.48 -3.07
N THR A 176 9.12 9.72 -2.74
CA THR A 176 9.00 8.50 -1.92
C THR A 176 8.54 8.83 -0.51
N VAL A 177 9.06 9.90 0.10
CA VAL A 177 8.59 10.39 1.40
C VAL A 177 7.11 10.73 1.35
N ARG A 178 6.68 11.47 0.33
CA ARG A 178 5.28 11.84 0.15
C ARG A 178 4.39 10.62 -0.12
N TYR A 179 4.88 9.65 -0.88
CA TYR A 179 4.19 8.41 -1.21
C TYR A 179 3.88 7.59 0.04
N VAL A 180 4.90 7.42 0.91
CA VAL A 180 4.79 6.73 2.20
C VAL A 180 3.94 7.53 3.19
N ALA A 181 4.15 8.83 3.31
CA ALA A 181 3.39 9.70 4.22
C ALA A 181 1.89 9.75 3.88
N ARG A 182 1.55 9.74 2.58
CA ARG A 182 0.15 9.67 2.12
C ARG A 182 -0.44 8.27 2.15
N ARG A 183 0.36 7.25 2.52
CA ARG A 183 -0.02 5.84 2.53
C ARG A 183 -0.65 5.42 1.20
N SER A 184 -0.02 5.82 0.09
CA SER A 184 -0.56 5.62 -1.26
C SER A 184 -0.70 4.13 -1.64
N ASN A 185 -0.06 3.22 -0.89
CA ASN A 185 -0.25 1.77 -1.02
C ASN A 185 -1.66 1.30 -0.58
N VAL A 186 -2.36 2.08 0.24
CA VAL A 186 -3.65 1.69 0.79
C VAL A 186 -4.77 2.06 -0.18
N VAL A 187 -5.53 1.06 -0.65
CA VAL A 187 -6.69 1.28 -1.52
C VAL A 187 -7.96 1.26 -0.68
N LYS A 188 -8.65 2.40 -0.64
CA LYS A 188 -9.95 2.53 0.05
C LYS A 188 -11.07 2.36 -0.95
N ILE A 189 -12.03 1.49 -0.65
CA ILE A 189 -13.25 1.36 -1.44
C ILE A 189 -14.17 2.53 -1.09
N ASN A 190 -14.47 3.38 -2.06
CA ASN A 190 -15.30 4.56 -1.85
C ASN A 190 -16.78 4.17 -1.82
N ASN A 191 -17.53 4.69 -0.83
CA ASN A 191 -18.97 4.50 -0.75
C ASN A 191 -19.70 5.14 -1.95
N VAL A 192 -19.20 6.29 -2.42
CA VAL A 192 -19.70 6.98 -3.61
C VAL A 192 -18.83 6.60 -4.80
N GLN A 193 -19.41 5.90 -5.77
CA GLN A 193 -18.72 5.43 -6.96
C GLN A 193 -18.90 6.42 -8.09
N GLN A 194 -17.80 6.95 -8.61
CA GLN A 194 -17.77 7.79 -9.81
C GLN A 194 -17.25 6.97 -11.00
N PRO A 195 -17.68 7.29 -12.24
CA PRO A 195 -17.11 6.66 -13.40
C PRO A 195 -15.65 7.10 -13.59
N LEU A 196 -14.79 6.14 -13.94
CA LEU A 196 -13.34 6.31 -14.08
C LEU A 196 -12.92 7.56 -14.86
N PHE A 197 -13.59 7.85 -15.97
CA PHE A 197 -13.25 8.99 -16.82
C PHE A 197 -13.48 10.34 -16.14
N GLU A 198 -14.55 10.48 -15.35
CA GLU A 198 -14.88 11.73 -14.66
C GLU A 198 -13.89 12.01 -13.52
N GLU A 199 -13.51 10.97 -12.77
CA GLU A 199 -12.53 11.08 -11.70
C GLU A 199 -11.13 11.47 -12.23
N VAL A 200 -10.71 10.86 -13.33
CA VAL A 200 -9.42 11.19 -13.98
C VAL A 200 -9.47 12.59 -14.60
N LYS A 201 -10.57 12.97 -15.26
CA LYS A 201 -10.71 14.29 -15.89
C LYS A 201 -10.68 15.43 -14.87
N THR A 202 -11.42 15.29 -13.77
CA THR A 202 -11.49 16.31 -12.72
C THR A 202 -10.16 16.46 -11.97
N SER A 203 -9.40 15.37 -11.82
CA SER A 203 -8.10 15.40 -11.16
C SER A 203 -6.93 15.85 -12.06
N PHE A 204 -7.09 15.86 -13.38
CA PHE A 204 -5.98 16.13 -14.32
C PHE A 204 -5.27 17.48 -14.07
N ALA A 205 -6.04 18.57 -13.98
CA ALA A 205 -5.47 19.92 -13.78
C ALA A 205 -4.78 20.05 -12.42
N THR A 206 -5.36 19.43 -11.38
CA THR A 206 -4.79 19.46 -10.03
C THR A 206 -3.50 18.64 -9.97
N VAL A 207 -3.43 17.49 -10.66
CA VAL A 207 -2.21 16.67 -10.78
C VAL A 207 -1.12 17.46 -11.49
N LEU A 208 -1.42 18.17 -12.58
CA LEU A 208 -0.43 18.95 -13.32
C LEU A 208 0.13 20.10 -12.46
N CYS A 209 -0.74 20.89 -11.83
CA CYS A 209 -0.33 22.03 -10.99
C CYS A 209 0.49 21.58 -9.77
N THR A 210 0.01 20.56 -9.05
CA THR A 210 0.71 20.04 -7.86
C THR A 210 2.05 19.41 -8.22
N SER A 211 2.15 18.71 -9.35
CA SER A 211 3.41 18.14 -9.85
C SER A 211 4.41 19.23 -10.24
N ALA A 212 3.94 20.32 -10.86
CA ALA A 212 4.78 21.45 -11.22
C ALA A 212 5.33 22.19 -9.98
N MET A 213 4.47 22.51 -9.02
CA MET A 213 4.90 23.13 -7.76
C MET A 213 5.91 22.24 -7.02
N THR A 214 5.67 20.93 -7.02
CA THR A 214 6.55 19.94 -6.39
C THR A 214 7.93 19.91 -7.06
N ALA A 215 7.97 19.90 -8.41
CA ALA A 215 9.22 19.93 -9.17
C ALA A 215 10.03 21.21 -8.93
N ILE A 216 9.37 22.37 -8.81
CA ILE A 216 10.01 23.66 -8.51
C ILE A 216 10.57 23.67 -7.08
N ASN A 217 9.78 23.23 -6.10
CA ASN A 217 10.22 23.20 -4.70
C ASN A 217 11.47 22.31 -4.52
N TYR A 218 11.46 21.11 -5.11
CA TYR A 218 12.63 20.23 -5.04
C TYR A 218 13.80 20.71 -5.90
N LEU A 219 13.57 21.56 -6.90
CA LEU A 219 14.67 22.22 -7.62
C LEU A 219 15.38 23.22 -6.71
N ILE A 220 14.63 24.02 -5.95
CA ILE A 220 15.21 24.96 -4.97
C ILE A 220 16.03 24.20 -3.92
N VAL A 221 15.48 23.09 -3.39
CA VAL A 221 16.22 22.22 -2.46
C VAL A 221 17.48 21.67 -3.12
N ALA A 222 17.42 21.19 -4.36
CA ALA A 222 18.58 20.70 -5.08
C ALA A 222 19.65 21.77 -5.31
N CYS A 223 19.25 23.01 -5.63
CA CYS A 223 20.16 24.14 -5.74
C CYS A 223 20.88 24.42 -4.41
N ILE A 224 20.15 24.47 -3.29
CA ILE A 224 20.73 24.69 -1.96
C ILE A 224 21.68 23.56 -1.59
N THR A 225 21.27 22.30 -1.75
CA THR A 225 22.10 21.13 -1.46
C THR A 225 23.36 21.13 -2.33
N TYR A 226 23.24 21.43 -3.62
CA TYR A 226 24.41 21.48 -4.51
C TYR A 226 25.35 22.64 -4.17
N CYS A 227 24.83 23.83 -3.82
CA CYS A 227 25.65 24.96 -3.36
C CYS A 227 26.54 24.59 -2.16
N ILE A 228 25.96 23.93 -1.15
CA ILE A 228 26.64 23.58 0.09
C ILE A 228 27.62 22.42 -0.12
N PHE A 229 27.21 21.39 -0.87
CA PHE A 229 27.96 20.13 -0.96
C PHE A 229 28.71 19.92 -2.29
N LYS A 230 28.78 20.89 -3.20
CA LYS A 230 29.40 20.73 -4.53
C LYS A 230 30.80 20.10 -4.49
N GLY A 231 31.66 20.54 -3.56
CA GLY A 231 33.04 20.06 -3.46
C GLY A 231 33.10 18.61 -2.97
N SER A 232 32.28 18.28 -1.97
CA SER A 232 32.18 16.91 -1.44
C SER A 232 31.61 15.95 -2.48
N ILE A 233 30.50 16.33 -3.14
CA ILE A 233 29.87 15.50 -4.18
C ILE A 233 30.86 15.25 -5.33
N TYR A 234 31.52 16.31 -5.82
CA TYR A 234 32.49 16.19 -6.91
C TYR A 234 33.68 15.31 -6.52
N TYR A 235 34.27 15.54 -5.35
CA TYR A 235 35.41 14.76 -4.87
C TYR A 235 35.06 13.28 -4.66
N SER A 236 33.91 12.99 -4.06
CA SER A 236 33.43 11.61 -3.88
C SER A 236 33.23 10.89 -5.21
N LEU A 237 32.63 11.56 -6.20
CA LEU A 237 32.48 11.00 -7.54
C LEU A 237 33.84 10.85 -8.25
N ALA A 238 34.71 11.85 -8.18
CA ALA A 238 36.04 11.82 -8.79
C ALA A 238 36.88 10.68 -8.22
N ARG A 239 36.81 10.42 -6.91
CA ARG A 239 37.46 9.28 -6.26
C ARG A 239 36.89 7.94 -6.73
N PHE A 240 35.57 7.83 -6.86
CA PHE A 240 34.92 6.61 -7.34
C PHE A 240 35.30 6.30 -8.79
N PHE A 241 35.24 7.29 -9.68
CA PHE A 241 35.65 7.13 -11.08
C PHE A 241 37.17 7.06 -11.25
N GLY A 242 37.92 7.65 -10.32
CA GLY A 242 39.37 7.63 -10.20
C GLY A 242 39.97 6.22 -10.08
N ILE A 243 39.17 5.26 -9.61
CA ILE A 243 39.53 3.83 -9.58
C ILE A 243 39.75 3.28 -11.00
N TYR A 244 38.96 3.75 -11.97
CA TYR A 244 38.95 3.21 -13.32
C TYR A 244 39.51 4.18 -14.37
N HIS A 245 39.44 5.48 -14.13
CA HIS A 245 39.79 6.53 -15.08
C HIS A 245 40.60 7.62 -14.39
N ARG A 246 41.59 8.18 -15.09
CA ARG A 246 42.32 9.37 -14.60
C ARG A 246 41.43 10.61 -14.71
N VAL A 247 40.81 10.99 -13.59
CA VAL A 247 39.89 12.13 -13.46
C VAL A 247 40.53 13.21 -12.59
N LEU A 248 40.25 14.48 -12.85
CA LEU A 248 40.71 15.57 -11.98
C LEU A 248 39.91 15.59 -10.67
N ASP A 249 40.64 15.67 -9.55
CA ASP A 249 40.07 15.77 -8.19
C ASP A 249 39.36 17.11 -7.93
N THR A 250 39.75 18.16 -8.67
CA THR A 250 39.11 19.48 -8.62
C THR A 250 38.61 19.90 -10.00
N PRO A 251 37.41 20.49 -10.09
CA PRO A 251 36.87 20.96 -11.36
C PRO A 251 37.58 22.25 -11.81
N ILE A 252 38.05 22.27 -13.06
CA ILE A 252 38.64 23.48 -13.67
C ILE A 252 37.53 24.33 -14.29
N ALA A 253 36.64 23.71 -15.06
CA ALA A 253 35.41 24.36 -15.52
C ALA A 253 34.35 24.28 -14.41
N GLY A 254 33.94 25.45 -13.90
CA GLY A 254 32.90 25.58 -12.88
C GLY A 254 31.47 25.47 -13.43
N TYR A 255 30.51 25.33 -12.52
CA TYR A 255 29.09 25.18 -12.85
C TYR A 255 28.49 26.52 -13.23
N SER A 256 27.77 26.56 -14.36
CA SER A 256 27.12 27.78 -14.86
C SER A 256 25.80 28.02 -14.13
N TRP A 257 25.84 28.81 -13.05
CA TRP A 257 24.63 29.16 -12.28
C TRP A 257 23.64 30.04 -13.05
N PHE A 258 24.06 30.67 -14.15
CA PHE A 258 23.23 31.59 -14.93
C PHE A 258 22.55 30.94 -16.14
N SER A 259 22.65 29.62 -16.31
CA SER A 259 21.95 28.90 -17.38
C SER A 259 20.45 28.71 -17.04
N LEU A 260 19.66 29.78 -17.14
CA LEU A 260 18.20 29.74 -16.92
C LEU A 260 17.50 28.68 -17.77
N HIS A 261 18.03 28.42 -18.97
CA HIS A 261 17.57 27.37 -19.87
C HIS A 261 17.62 25.98 -19.23
N LEU A 262 18.74 25.62 -18.59
CA LEU A 262 18.91 24.33 -17.91
C LEU A 262 17.87 24.15 -16.80
N PHE A 263 17.67 25.18 -15.97
CA PHE A 263 16.70 25.13 -14.87
C PHE A 263 15.26 24.99 -15.39
N LEU A 264 14.87 25.76 -16.41
CA LEU A 264 13.54 25.65 -17.00
C LEU A 264 13.31 24.26 -17.61
N ARG A 265 14.30 23.72 -18.33
CA ARG A 265 14.23 22.37 -18.87
C ARG A 265 14.11 21.31 -17.79
N LEU A 266 14.84 21.47 -16.70
CA LEU A 266 14.83 20.55 -15.57
C LEU A 266 13.49 20.58 -14.83
N VAL A 267 12.88 21.77 -14.67
CA VAL A 267 11.51 21.89 -14.16
C VAL A 267 10.54 21.15 -15.07
N VAL A 268 10.57 21.38 -16.39
CA VAL A 268 9.66 20.69 -17.32
C VAL A 268 9.85 19.17 -17.26
N ALA A 269 11.09 18.68 -17.28
CA ALA A 269 11.38 17.25 -17.17
C ALA A 269 10.88 16.66 -15.84
N GLY A 270 11.13 17.35 -14.72
CA GLY A 270 10.65 16.95 -13.39
C GLY A 270 9.12 17.02 -13.27
N THR A 271 8.47 18.00 -13.91
CA THR A 271 7.01 18.06 -13.96
C THR A 271 6.43 16.85 -14.70
N ALA A 272 7.06 16.43 -15.81
CA ALA A 272 6.62 15.30 -16.60
C ALA A 272 6.73 13.98 -15.84
N THR A 273 7.83 13.76 -15.11
CA THR A 273 7.99 12.55 -14.28
C THR A 273 6.97 12.52 -13.14
N MET A 274 6.84 13.62 -12.39
CA MET A 274 5.91 13.69 -11.27
C MET A 274 4.45 13.56 -11.72
N CYS A 275 4.07 14.16 -12.87
CA CYS A 275 2.74 13.99 -13.45
C CYS A 275 2.47 12.53 -13.78
N THR A 276 3.44 11.84 -14.41
CA THR A 276 3.31 10.43 -14.78
C THR A 276 3.13 9.55 -13.54
N PHE A 277 3.89 9.80 -12.48
CA PHE A 277 3.81 9.01 -11.25
C PHE A 277 2.48 9.27 -10.51
N ASN A 278 2.07 10.53 -10.41
CA ASN A 278 0.82 10.91 -9.75
C ASN A 278 -0.40 10.42 -10.52
N ILE A 279 -0.43 10.55 -11.85
CA ILE A 279 -1.58 10.08 -12.64
C ILE A 279 -1.67 8.56 -12.65
N ALA A 280 -0.54 7.85 -12.73
CA ALA A 280 -0.51 6.39 -12.66
C ALA A 280 -1.12 5.90 -11.34
N ASN A 281 -0.81 6.57 -10.23
CA ASN A 281 -1.42 6.28 -8.94
C ASN A 281 -2.91 6.66 -8.93
N ARG A 282 -3.30 7.83 -9.41
CA ARG A 282 -4.72 8.23 -9.44
C ARG A 282 -5.60 7.31 -10.28
N ILE A 283 -5.15 6.87 -11.45
CA ILE A 283 -5.89 5.91 -12.28
C ILE A 283 -6.00 4.57 -11.53
N TYR A 284 -4.97 4.17 -10.80
CA TYR A 284 -5.00 2.93 -10.02
C TYR A 284 -6.01 3.03 -8.87
N ASP A 285 -6.03 4.13 -8.13
CA ASP A 285 -7.07 4.39 -7.12
C ASP A 285 -8.47 4.29 -7.73
N ALA A 286 -8.72 5.02 -8.82
CA ALA A 286 -10.04 5.05 -9.46
C ALA A 286 -10.49 3.68 -10.01
N VAL A 287 -9.57 2.82 -10.45
CA VAL A 287 -9.89 1.47 -10.95
C VAL A 287 -10.16 0.47 -9.81
N TYR A 288 -9.38 0.52 -8.73
CA TYR A 288 -9.41 -0.49 -7.67
C TYR A 288 -10.26 -0.08 -6.46
N SER A 289 -10.65 1.19 -6.34
CA SER A 289 -11.61 1.69 -5.33
C SER A 289 -13.07 1.36 -5.65
N PHE A 290 -13.34 0.72 -6.79
CA PHE A 290 -14.69 0.36 -7.24
C PHE A 290 -15.12 -1.01 -6.71
N THR A 291 -16.36 -1.16 -6.25
CA THR A 291 -16.89 -2.48 -5.86
C THR A 291 -17.19 -3.29 -7.12
N LEU A 292 -16.40 -4.34 -7.37
CA LEU A 292 -16.59 -5.22 -8.51
C LEU A 292 -17.77 -6.18 -8.21
N PRO A 293 -18.81 -6.25 -9.07
CA PRO A 293 -19.86 -7.25 -8.93
C PRO A 293 -19.34 -8.62 -9.43
N ALA A 294 -18.53 -9.29 -8.60
CA ALA A 294 -17.91 -10.57 -8.96
C ALA A 294 -18.93 -11.73 -8.87
N SER A 295 -19.94 -11.62 -7.98
CA SER A 295 -20.96 -12.65 -7.81
C SER A 295 -21.79 -12.90 -9.08
N ASP A 296 -21.96 -11.89 -9.94
CA ASP A 296 -22.71 -11.99 -11.19
C ASP A 296 -22.06 -12.94 -12.21
N GLN A 297 -20.75 -13.19 -12.08
CA GLN A 297 -19.98 -14.10 -12.94
C GLN A 297 -19.89 -15.52 -12.37
N CYS A 298 -20.43 -15.77 -11.17
CA CYS A 298 -20.50 -17.10 -10.60
C CYS A 298 -21.66 -17.90 -11.20
N VAL A 299 -21.51 -19.22 -11.28
CA VAL A 299 -22.59 -20.15 -11.68
C VAL A 299 -23.80 -19.93 -10.76
N ASN A 300 -23.56 -20.07 -9.45
CA ASN A 300 -24.50 -19.71 -8.40
C ASN A 300 -24.01 -18.42 -7.73
N GLN A 301 -24.82 -17.36 -7.82
CA GLN A 301 -24.48 -16.06 -7.27
C GLN A 301 -24.30 -16.12 -5.74
N PHE A 302 -25.18 -16.87 -5.06
CA PHE A 302 -25.16 -17.03 -3.60
C PHE A 302 -23.96 -17.83 -3.11
N ASP A 303 -23.76 -19.05 -3.65
CA ASP A 303 -22.65 -19.91 -3.24
C ASP A 303 -21.30 -19.23 -3.51
N GLY A 304 -21.20 -18.49 -4.62
CA GLY A 304 -20.06 -17.62 -4.88
C GLY A 304 -19.88 -16.58 -3.78
N LEU A 305 -20.90 -15.77 -3.51
CA LEU A 305 -20.80 -14.71 -2.49
C LEU A 305 -20.44 -15.25 -1.11
N VAL A 306 -21.08 -16.34 -0.66
CA VAL A 306 -20.79 -16.98 0.63
C VAL A 306 -19.36 -17.53 0.68
N ASN A 307 -18.91 -18.18 -0.40
CA ASN A 307 -17.52 -18.62 -0.52
C ASN A 307 -16.56 -17.43 -0.33
N GLY A 308 -16.82 -16.31 -1.01
CA GLY A 308 -16.04 -15.07 -0.86
C GLY A 308 -16.04 -14.47 0.56
N LEU A 309 -17.16 -14.53 1.29
CA LEU A 309 -17.26 -14.05 2.68
C LEU A 309 -16.45 -14.92 3.65
N SER A 310 -16.42 -16.24 3.40
CA SER A 310 -15.69 -17.23 4.21
C SER A 310 -14.20 -17.35 3.87
N GLU A 311 -13.73 -16.67 2.84
CA GLU A 311 -12.38 -16.80 2.31
C GLU A 311 -11.30 -16.25 3.27
N THR A 312 -10.14 -16.92 3.29
CA THR A 312 -8.99 -16.55 4.14
C THR A 312 -8.23 -15.33 3.59
N LYS A 313 -8.21 -15.19 2.27
CA LYS A 313 -7.55 -14.07 1.57
C LYS A 313 -8.30 -12.78 1.83
N ILE A 314 -7.67 -11.90 2.63
CA ILE A 314 -8.22 -10.62 3.08
C ILE A 314 -8.78 -9.79 1.91
N ASN A 315 -8.06 -9.68 0.79
CA ASN A 315 -8.48 -8.86 -0.35
C ASN A 315 -9.79 -9.35 -0.99
N VAL A 316 -9.96 -10.68 -1.06
CA VAL A 316 -11.17 -11.32 -1.60
C VAL A 316 -12.32 -11.16 -0.61
N LYS A 317 -12.05 -11.37 0.68
CA LYS A 317 -13.03 -11.18 1.75
C LYS A 317 -13.57 -9.74 1.77
N VAL A 318 -12.68 -8.75 1.73
CA VAL A 318 -13.04 -7.31 1.65
C VAL A 318 -13.91 -7.04 0.42
N ALA A 319 -13.52 -7.55 -0.75
CA ALA A 319 -14.32 -7.37 -1.96
C ALA A 319 -15.72 -7.97 -1.79
N ALA A 320 -15.83 -9.18 -1.22
CA ALA A 320 -17.11 -9.86 -0.99
C ALA A 320 -18.02 -9.10 -0.02
N PHE A 321 -17.49 -8.59 1.10
CA PHE A 321 -18.26 -7.76 2.04
C PHE A 321 -18.71 -6.44 1.40
N SER A 322 -17.86 -5.81 0.59
CA SER A 322 -18.22 -4.59 -0.12
C SER A 322 -19.31 -4.83 -1.18
N GLU A 323 -19.25 -5.97 -1.88
CA GLU A 323 -20.25 -6.38 -2.86
C GLU A 323 -21.58 -6.71 -2.16
N LEU A 324 -21.54 -7.43 -1.04
CA LEU A 324 -22.71 -7.74 -0.23
C LEU A 324 -23.43 -6.46 0.24
N ALA A 325 -22.69 -5.49 0.79
CA ALA A 325 -23.26 -4.22 1.22
C ALA A 325 -23.88 -3.43 0.04
N ALA A 326 -23.23 -3.44 -1.13
CA ALA A 326 -23.76 -2.77 -2.33
C ALA A 326 -25.01 -3.47 -2.88
N LEU A 327 -25.01 -4.81 -2.92
CA LEU A 327 -26.12 -5.64 -3.42
C LEU A 327 -27.35 -5.48 -2.53
N THR A 328 -27.17 -5.59 -1.22
CA THR A 328 -28.25 -5.45 -0.24
C THR A 328 -28.86 -4.05 -0.26
N ALA A 329 -28.06 -3.00 -0.48
CA ALA A 329 -28.58 -1.64 -0.59
C ALA A 329 -29.32 -1.36 -1.91
N LYS A 330 -28.79 -1.78 -3.07
CA LYS A 330 -29.24 -1.30 -4.38
C LYS A 330 -30.27 -2.18 -5.08
N SER A 331 -30.27 -3.50 -4.87
CA SER A 331 -31.04 -4.43 -5.70
C SER A 331 -32.10 -5.22 -4.92
N PRO A 332 -33.41 -4.89 -5.03
CA PRO A 332 -34.48 -5.62 -4.35
C PRO A 332 -34.66 -7.05 -4.87
N GLU A 333 -34.48 -7.28 -6.16
CA GLU A 333 -34.63 -8.62 -6.76
C GLU A 333 -33.62 -9.60 -6.16
N LYS A 334 -32.34 -9.19 -6.10
CA LYS A 334 -31.27 -10.01 -5.53
C LYS A 334 -31.47 -10.27 -4.04
N ARG A 335 -32.04 -9.32 -3.27
CA ARG A 335 -32.43 -9.56 -1.87
C ARG A 335 -33.53 -10.61 -1.76
N GLY A 336 -34.57 -10.49 -2.59
CA GLY A 336 -35.63 -11.49 -2.68
C GLY A 336 -35.10 -12.89 -2.98
N ASP A 337 -34.11 -13.00 -3.85
CA ASP A 337 -33.50 -14.29 -4.17
C ASP A 337 -32.67 -14.86 -3.00
N ILE A 338 -32.02 -14.01 -2.17
CA ILE A 338 -31.36 -14.45 -0.93
C ILE A 338 -32.39 -15.08 0.03
N TYR A 339 -33.56 -14.47 0.21
CA TYR A 339 -34.60 -15.02 1.08
C TYR A 339 -35.24 -16.29 0.52
N ARG A 340 -35.32 -16.42 -0.80
CA ARG A 340 -35.90 -17.59 -1.48
C ARG A 340 -34.95 -18.78 -1.58
N THR A 341 -33.66 -18.57 -1.41
CA THR A 341 -32.65 -19.63 -1.50
C THR A 341 -32.62 -20.42 -0.18
N VAL A 342 -33.47 -21.44 -0.13
CA VAL A 342 -33.63 -22.34 1.03
C VAL A 342 -32.77 -23.60 0.84
N GLY A 343 -31.98 -23.92 1.86
CA GLY A 343 -31.17 -25.14 1.92
C GLY A 343 -31.99 -26.36 2.32
N LYS A 344 -31.38 -27.55 2.30
CA LYS A 344 -32.02 -28.76 2.84
C LYS A 344 -32.21 -28.67 4.36
N GLU A 345 -31.30 -27.96 5.02
CA GLU A 345 -31.31 -27.69 6.45
C GLU A 345 -31.44 -26.19 6.73
N LEU A 346 -31.92 -25.83 7.93
CA LEU A 346 -32.07 -24.43 8.35
C LEU A 346 -30.72 -23.67 8.31
N GLN A 347 -29.63 -24.39 8.64
CA GLN A 347 -28.25 -23.90 8.66
C GLN A 347 -27.67 -23.70 7.24
N ASP A 348 -28.27 -24.34 6.24
CA ASP A 348 -27.84 -24.24 4.85
C ASP A 348 -28.47 -23.07 4.09
N ASN A 349 -29.44 -22.39 4.71
CA ASN A 349 -30.10 -21.21 4.15
C ASN A 349 -29.09 -20.09 3.84
N ALA A 350 -29.29 -19.42 2.71
CA ALA A 350 -28.40 -18.34 2.28
C ALA A 350 -28.36 -17.18 3.30
N TRP A 351 -29.52 -16.84 3.87
CA TRP A 351 -29.62 -15.86 4.96
C TRP A 351 -28.73 -16.23 6.16
N TYR A 352 -28.85 -17.46 6.65
CA TYR A 352 -28.12 -17.90 7.85
C TYR A 352 -26.61 -17.88 7.62
N LYS A 353 -26.14 -18.35 6.45
CA LYS A 353 -24.72 -18.32 6.08
C LYS A 353 -24.17 -16.89 6.02
N ILE A 354 -24.91 -15.96 5.43
CA ILE A 354 -24.51 -14.54 5.38
C ILE A 354 -24.51 -13.93 6.78
N MET A 355 -25.55 -14.21 7.57
CA MET A 355 -25.69 -13.71 8.93
C MET A 355 -24.54 -14.18 9.82
N ASP A 356 -24.23 -15.48 9.82
CA ASP A 356 -23.13 -16.07 10.58
C ASP A 356 -21.78 -15.41 10.25
N GLN A 357 -21.48 -15.20 8.96
CA GLN A 357 -20.24 -14.53 8.56
C GLN A 357 -20.18 -13.05 9.00
N CYS A 358 -21.31 -12.33 8.93
CA CYS A 358 -21.38 -10.94 9.39
C CYS A 358 -21.24 -10.85 10.91
N ILE A 359 -21.91 -11.73 11.67
CA ILE A 359 -21.80 -11.81 13.13
C ILE A 359 -20.38 -12.16 13.54
N LYS A 360 -19.69 -13.08 12.85
CA LYS A 360 -18.28 -13.41 13.10
C LYS A 360 -17.37 -12.18 13.02
N VAL A 361 -17.53 -11.34 12.00
CA VAL A 361 -16.74 -10.10 11.84
C VAL A 361 -17.05 -9.10 12.96
N ILE A 362 -18.31 -8.97 13.35
CA ILE A 362 -18.71 -8.10 14.47
C ILE A 362 -18.12 -8.63 15.77
N SER A 363 -18.22 -9.93 16.04
CA SER A 363 -17.64 -10.54 17.24
C SER A 363 -16.11 -10.43 17.30
N GLU A 364 -15.43 -10.46 16.15
CA GLU A 364 -13.98 -10.24 16.10
C GLU A 364 -13.63 -8.85 16.63
N LEU A 365 -14.34 -7.80 16.22
CA LEU A 365 -14.13 -6.45 16.77
C LEU A 365 -14.38 -6.41 18.29
N ARG A 366 -15.48 -7.00 18.75
CA ARG A 366 -15.83 -7.08 20.17
C ARG A 366 -14.72 -7.75 20.99
N THR A 367 -14.15 -8.85 20.49
CA THR A 367 -13.02 -9.52 21.16
C THR A 367 -11.76 -8.67 21.20
N VAL A 368 -11.48 -7.87 20.15
CA VAL A 368 -10.33 -6.96 20.15
C VAL A 368 -10.52 -5.85 21.19
N ILE A 369 -11.74 -5.33 21.34
CA ILE A 369 -12.08 -4.35 22.39
C ILE A 369 -11.93 -4.98 23.78
N ASP A 370 -12.47 -6.19 24.00
CA ASP A 370 -12.36 -6.89 25.29
C ASP A 370 -10.90 -7.17 25.69
N VAL A 371 -10.07 -7.60 24.74
CA VAL A 371 -8.63 -7.81 24.96
C VAL A 371 -7.91 -6.51 25.34
N GLU A 372 -8.34 -5.36 24.82
CA GLU A 372 -7.74 -4.08 25.17
C GLU A 372 -8.10 -3.64 26.60
N TYR A 373 -9.32 -3.94 27.07
CA TYR A 373 -9.74 -3.66 28.45
C TYR A 373 -9.16 -4.63 29.48
N ASN A 374 -9.28 -5.94 29.20
CA ASN A 374 -8.99 -7.00 30.16
C ASN A 374 -7.60 -7.62 29.98
N GLY A 375 -6.85 -7.19 28.96
CA GLY A 375 -5.62 -7.84 28.53
C GLY A 375 -5.90 -9.20 27.88
N VAL A 376 -4.85 -9.86 27.38
CA VAL A 376 -4.95 -11.27 26.96
C VAL A 376 -5.18 -12.10 28.22
N LYS A 377 -6.42 -12.55 28.45
CA LYS A 377 -6.68 -13.59 29.45
C LYS A 377 -5.78 -14.78 29.08
N PRO A 378 -4.87 -15.24 29.95
CA PRO A 378 -4.13 -16.46 29.70
C PRO A 378 -5.17 -17.54 29.42
N VAL A 379 -5.08 -18.19 28.27
CA VAL A 379 -5.82 -19.45 28.06
C VAL A 379 -5.38 -20.34 29.22
N GLU A 380 -6.29 -20.64 30.14
CA GLU A 380 -6.06 -21.65 31.16
C GLU A 380 -5.62 -22.90 30.42
N ALA A 381 -4.34 -23.25 30.59
CA ALA A 381 -3.80 -24.46 30.01
C ALA A 381 -4.73 -25.60 30.45
N PRO A 382 -5.17 -26.48 29.53
CA PRO A 382 -5.98 -27.62 29.91
C PRO A 382 -5.26 -28.36 31.03
N VAL A 383 -5.97 -28.54 32.14
CA VAL A 383 -5.50 -29.27 33.32
C VAL A 383 -4.75 -30.52 32.85
N PRO A 384 -3.50 -30.77 33.27
CA PRO A 384 -2.75 -31.91 32.78
C PRO A 384 -3.48 -33.19 33.20
N VAL A 385 -4.12 -33.85 32.24
CA VAL A 385 -4.56 -35.24 32.41
C VAL A 385 -3.29 -36.07 32.54
N SER A 386 -3.12 -36.67 33.71
CA SER A 386 -2.02 -37.57 34.05
C SER A 386 -1.92 -38.70 33.03
N LYS A 387 -0.93 -38.64 32.14
CA LYS A 387 -0.48 -39.82 31.37
C LYS A 387 0.51 -40.63 32.23
N PRO A 388 0.46 -41.98 32.18
CA PRO A 388 1.32 -42.82 33.01
C PRO A 388 2.79 -42.71 32.59
N VAL A 389 3.67 -42.82 33.60
CA VAL A 389 5.13 -42.73 33.49
C VAL A 389 5.69 -43.87 32.64
N GLU A 390 6.38 -43.52 31.55
CA GLU A 390 7.25 -44.44 30.79
C GLU A 390 8.73 -44.07 31.08
N PRO A 391 9.66 -45.03 31.28
CA PRO A 391 10.92 -44.77 31.97
C PRO A 391 11.94 -44.00 31.12
N GLN A 392 12.63 -43.04 31.75
CA GLN A 392 13.74 -42.27 31.19
C GLN A 392 14.87 -43.18 30.66
N GLN A 393 15.14 -43.11 29.36
CA GLN A 393 16.33 -43.70 28.74
C GLN A 393 17.58 -42.87 29.10
N VAL A 394 18.52 -43.52 29.76
CA VAL A 394 19.84 -43.00 30.13
C VAL A 394 20.65 -42.76 28.85
N ARG A 395 20.99 -41.50 28.62
CA ARG A 395 21.91 -41.02 27.59
C ARG A 395 23.30 -41.60 27.86
N ASN A 396 23.84 -42.34 26.90
CA ASN A 396 25.19 -42.92 26.80
C ASN A 396 25.24 -44.46 26.89
N ARG A 397 24.77 -45.13 25.83
CA ARG A 397 25.22 -46.48 25.49
C ARG A 397 25.50 -46.51 23.99
N LEU A 398 26.75 -46.82 23.62
CA LEU A 398 27.14 -47.05 22.23
C LEU A 398 26.51 -48.36 21.77
N GLU A 399 25.61 -48.30 20.78
CA GLU A 399 25.11 -49.47 20.07
C GLU A 399 26.00 -49.74 18.85
N VAL A 400 26.57 -50.95 18.79
CA VAL A 400 27.38 -51.40 17.65
C VAL A 400 26.43 -51.81 16.53
N SER A 401 26.44 -51.05 15.43
CA SER A 401 25.65 -51.35 14.24
C SER A 401 26.35 -52.40 13.36
N ASN A 402 25.68 -53.52 13.11
CA ASN A 402 26.12 -54.59 12.19
C ASN A 402 25.72 -54.28 10.74
N ALA A 403 26.17 -53.15 10.19
CA ALA A 403 26.01 -52.83 8.78
C ALA A 403 27.32 -53.02 8.00
N ASN A 404 27.26 -53.73 6.87
CA ASN A 404 28.41 -54.05 6.03
C ASN A 404 29.08 -52.78 5.46
N ILE A 405 30.29 -52.46 5.92
CA ILE A 405 31.04 -51.23 5.58
C ILE A 405 31.69 -51.30 4.19
N LEU A 406 31.65 -52.45 3.49
CA LEU A 406 32.36 -52.68 2.23
C LEU A 406 31.49 -52.70 0.96
N ALA A 407 30.20 -52.33 1.03
CA ALA A 407 29.39 -52.20 -0.17
C ALA A 407 29.73 -50.91 -0.92
N SER A 408 30.26 -51.03 -2.14
CA SER A 408 30.57 -49.88 -3.00
C SER A 408 29.29 -49.18 -3.46
N THR A 409 29.10 -47.93 -3.08
CA THR A 409 28.00 -47.08 -3.55
C THR A 409 28.16 -46.76 -5.03
N THR A 410 27.36 -47.40 -5.89
CA THR A 410 27.20 -47.00 -7.29
C THR A 410 26.62 -45.59 -7.34
N LYS A 411 27.43 -44.60 -7.71
CA LYS A 411 26.99 -43.23 -7.99
C LYS A 411 26.09 -43.25 -9.24
N GLN A 412 24.79 -43.11 -9.03
CA GLN A 412 23.85 -42.74 -10.08
C GLN A 412 24.05 -41.24 -10.35
N MET A 413 24.37 -40.88 -11.59
CA MET A 413 24.57 -39.50 -12.05
C MET A 413 23.34 -38.63 -11.74
N GLU A 414 23.58 -37.50 -11.07
CA GLU A 414 22.65 -36.39 -10.89
C GLU A 414 22.14 -35.89 -12.24
N LEU A 415 20.85 -36.05 -12.48
CA LEU A 415 20.12 -35.22 -13.42
C LEU A 415 19.88 -33.89 -12.71
N LEU A 416 20.44 -32.81 -13.29
CA LEU A 416 20.44 -31.43 -12.78
C LEU A 416 19.06 -31.02 -12.29
N ASP A 417 18.88 -30.96 -10.97
CA ASP A 417 17.63 -30.57 -10.33
C ASP A 417 17.71 -29.12 -9.83
N ASP A 418 16.61 -28.41 -10.09
CA ASP A 418 16.50 -26.96 -10.22
C ASP A 418 16.37 -26.29 -8.83
N ARG A 419 17.49 -26.17 -8.11
CA ARG A 419 17.56 -25.62 -6.73
C ARG A 419 17.39 -24.10 -6.62
N THR A 420 16.75 -23.45 -7.60
CA THR A 420 16.36 -22.03 -7.49
C THR A 420 14.93 -21.86 -6.96
N SER A 421 14.09 -22.90 -7.04
CA SER A 421 12.67 -22.84 -6.62
C SER A 421 12.46 -23.00 -5.12
N THR A 422 13.39 -23.65 -4.41
CA THR A 422 13.24 -23.99 -2.97
C THR A 422 13.73 -22.90 -2.01
N ILE A 423 14.37 -21.84 -2.51
CA ILE A 423 14.74 -20.68 -1.70
C ILE A 423 13.50 -19.84 -1.34
N PHE A 424 12.46 -19.85 -2.19
CA PHE A 424 11.24 -19.06 -1.98
C PHE A 424 10.08 -19.85 -1.35
N THR A 425 10.05 -21.18 -1.44
CA THR A 425 8.96 -22.00 -0.85
C THR A 425 9.14 -22.26 0.64
N GLY A 426 10.38 -22.38 1.14
CA GLY A 426 10.65 -22.65 2.57
C GLY A 426 10.26 -21.53 3.53
N VAL A 427 10.01 -20.31 3.02
CA VAL A 427 9.49 -19.18 3.82
C VAL A 427 7.97 -19.24 3.93
N ALA A 428 7.26 -19.72 2.90
CA ALA A 428 5.81 -19.87 2.93
C ALA A 428 5.36 -21.01 3.86
N GLU A 429 6.08 -22.13 3.86
CA GLU A 429 5.74 -23.32 4.64
C GLU A 429 5.99 -23.13 6.15
N ARG A 430 6.94 -22.26 6.54
CA ARG A 430 7.12 -21.84 7.95
C ARG A 430 6.07 -20.87 8.47
N VAL A 431 5.27 -20.26 7.59
CA VAL A 431 4.18 -19.34 7.96
C VAL A 431 2.86 -20.11 8.14
N GLU A 432 2.69 -21.26 7.49
CA GLU A 432 1.45 -22.07 7.56
C GLU A 432 1.30 -22.96 8.80
N THR A 433 2.35 -23.16 9.60
CA THR A 433 2.33 -24.09 10.76
C THR A 433 2.02 -23.43 12.11
N LEU A 434 1.64 -22.15 12.14
CA LEU A 434 1.18 -21.46 13.36
C LEU A 434 -0.36 -21.39 13.40
N PRO A 435 -1.00 -21.71 14.55
CA PRO A 435 -2.46 -21.58 14.67
C PRO A 435 -2.88 -20.12 14.49
N PRO A 436 -4.13 -19.84 14.05
CA PRO A 436 -4.61 -18.50 13.76
C PRO A 436 -4.80 -17.74 15.08
N SER A 437 -3.72 -17.18 15.59
CA SER A 437 -3.70 -16.27 16.72
C SER A 437 -3.43 -14.85 16.21
N ILE A 438 -4.11 -13.91 16.84
CA ILE A 438 -4.42 -12.52 16.46
C ILE A 438 -3.19 -11.57 16.36
N ASN A 439 -2.01 -12.09 16.07
CA ASN A 439 -0.73 -11.39 16.27
C ASN A 439 0.00 -10.96 14.98
N THR A 440 -0.70 -10.72 13.87
CA THR A 440 -0.04 -10.19 12.66
C THR A 440 0.41 -8.72 12.84
N VAL A 441 -0.18 -7.97 13.78
CA VAL A 441 0.24 -6.59 14.09
C VAL A 441 1.47 -6.56 15.01
N SER A 442 1.66 -7.55 15.89
CA SER A 442 2.84 -7.61 16.77
C SER A 442 4.07 -8.22 16.08
N ALA A 443 3.89 -9.04 15.05
CA ALA A 443 4.98 -9.65 14.29
C ALA A 443 5.91 -8.62 13.62
N TYR A 444 5.37 -7.50 13.09
CA TYR A 444 6.20 -6.45 12.47
C TYR A 444 7.08 -5.69 13.48
N THR A 445 6.74 -5.74 14.78
CA THR A 445 7.50 -5.08 15.85
C THR A 445 8.54 -5.99 16.52
N ASN A 446 8.56 -7.28 16.18
CA ASN A 446 9.45 -8.27 16.80
C ASN A 446 10.81 -8.42 16.10
N ASN A 447 11.14 -7.55 15.15
CA ASN A 447 12.51 -7.45 14.67
C ASN A 447 13.39 -6.89 15.79
N VAL A 448 14.21 -7.75 16.39
CA VAL A 448 15.19 -7.39 17.43
C VAL A 448 15.98 -6.13 17.06
N TRP A 449 16.34 -6.01 15.78
CA TRP A 449 17.06 -4.85 15.24
C TRP A 449 16.24 -3.54 15.26
N LEU A 450 14.93 -3.60 15.05
CA LEU A 450 14.04 -2.44 15.19
C LEU A 450 13.88 -2.01 16.65
N LYS A 451 13.80 -2.98 17.58
CA LYS A 451 13.77 -2.69 19.02
C LYS A 451 15.06 -1.99 19.47
N VAL A 452 16.22 -2.49 19.03
CA VAL A 452 17.55 -1.92 19.34
C VAL A 452 17.71 -0.52 18.76
N LYS A 453 17.30 -0.27 17.51
CA LYS A 453 17.35 1.08 16.93
C LYS A 453 16.39 2.06 17.61
N LYS A 454 15.17 1.60 17.94
CA LYS A 454 14.17 2.43 18.62
C LYS A 454 14.67 2.85 20.01
N SER A 455 15.22 1.93 20.81
CA SER A 455 15.72 2.26 22.15
C SER A 455 16.87 3.26 22.10
N GLN A 456 17.83 3.08 21.18
CA GLN A 456 18.96 4.00 21.00
C GLN A 456 18.52 5.43 20.63
N ILE A 457 17.53 5.57 19.75
CA ILE A 457 17.02 6.89 19.33
C ILE A 457 16.25 7.55 20.48
N ILE A 458 15.46 6.78 21.24
CA ILE A 458 14.75 7.29 22.41
C ILE A 458 15.74 7.79 23.47
N GLU A 459 16.79 7.02 23.77
CA GLU A 459 17.85 7.45 24.69
C GLU A 459 18.57 8.71 24.20
N MET A 460 18.84 8.82 22.89
CA MET A 460 19.45 10.02 22.32
C MET A 460 18.54 11.24 22.45
N LEU A 461 17.24 11.09 22.18
CA LEU A 461 16.25 12.17 22.33
C LEU A 461 16.12 12.60 23.79
N GLN A 462 16.07 11.66 24.73
CA GLN A 462 16.04 11.96 26.16
C GLN A 462 17.30 12.71 26.61
N ARG A 463 18.49 12.33 26.12
CA ARG A 463 19.72 13.08 26.38
C ARG A 463 19.68 14.49 25.81
N LEU A 464 19.12 14.67 24.61
CA LEU A 464 18.93 15.99 24.01
C LEU A 464 17.93 16.85 24.79
N GLU A 465 16.84 16.28 25.32
CA GLU A 465 15.90 16.99 26.19
C GLU A 465 16.58 17.49 27.47
N LEU A 466 17.40 16.64 28.08
CA LEU A 466 18.19 17.00 29.27
C LEU A 466 19.21 18.10 28.97
N GLN A 467 19.80 18.11 27.76
CA GLN A 467 20.73 19.16 27.32
C GLN A 467 20.05 20.49 26.99
N VAL A 468 18.83 20.44 26.42
CA VAL A 468 18.04 21.62 26.04
C VAL A 468 17.28 22.20 27.26
N GLY A 469 17.26 21.49 28.39
CA GLY A 469 16.65 21.96 29.65
C GLY A 469 15.12 22.04 29.60
N ARG A 470 14.49 21.38 28.64
CA ARG A 470 13.03 21.30 28.47
C ARG A 470 12.59 19.84 28.52
N PRO A 471 12.37 19.29 29.72
CA PRO A 471 11.90 17.91 29.84
C PRO A 471 10.55 17.74 29.16
N GLY A 472 10.40 16.71 28.33
CA GLY A 472 9.14 16.41 27.64
C GLY A 472 8.92 17.13 26.31
N TYR A 473 9.92 17.83 25.75
CA TYR A 473 9.76 18.49 24.44
C TYR A 473 9.59 17.50 23.28
N PHE A 474 10.23 16.33 23.32
CA PHE A 474 10.10 15.27 22.32
C PHE A 474 9.26 14.09 22.83
N SER A 475 8.58 14.21 23.97
CA SER A 475 7.71 13.17 24.54
C SER A 475 6.63 12.72 23.54
N ALA A 476 6.02 13.67 22.85
CA ALA A 476 5.04 13.44 21.78
C ALA A 476 5.59 12.59 20.61
N LEU A 477 6.92 12.52 20.43
CA LEU A 477 7.52 11.71 19.37
C LEU A 477 7.64 10.23 19.75
N TYR A 478 8.06 9.93 20.99
CA TYR A 478 8.32 8.55 21.41
C TYR A 478 7.17 7.91 22.19
N MET A 479 6.31 8.70 22.83
CA MET A 479 5.16 8.19 23.59
C MET A 479 4.10 7.56 22.67
N ASN A 480 3.36 6.60 23.23
CA ASN A 480 2.23 6.00 22.54
C ASN A 480 1.06 6.98 22.59
N SER A 481 0.62 7.45 21.42
CA SER A 481 -0.57 8.30 21.34
C SER A 481 -1.83 7.46 21.45
N VAL A 482 -2.79 7.90 22.27
CA VAL A 482 -4.11 7.27 22.38
C VAL A 482 -4.77 7.14 21.01
N THR A 483 -4.74 8.19 20.20
CA THR A 483 -5.34 8.20 18.85
C THR A 483 -4.82 7.07 17.96
N ARG A 484 -3.50 6.82 17.95
CA ARG A 484 -2.93 5.73 17.16
C ARG A 484 -3.30 4.35 17.72
N ARG A 485 -3.41 4.20 19.03
CA ARG A 485 -3.86 2.93 19.63
C ARG A 485 -5.32 2.64 19.27
N ILE A 486 -6.19 3.65 19.33
CA ILE A 486 -7.58 3.55 18.83
C ILE A 486 -7.59 3.13 17.36
N GLN A 487 -6.75 3.73 16.51
CA GLN A 487 -6.63 3.32 15.10
C GLN A 487 -6.19 1.85 14.95
N THR A 488 -5.32 1.34 15.83
CA THR A 488 -4.93 -0.09 15.81
C THR A 488 -6.09 -1.01 16.13
N VAL A 489 -6.91 -0.66 17.13
CA VAL A 489 -8.08 -1.44 17.56
C VAL A 489 -9.13 -1.48 16.45
N PHE A 490 -9.39 -0.34 15.83
CA PHE A 490 -10.38 -0.21 14.77
C PHE A 490 -9.83 -0.44 13.35
N ASN A 491 -8.65 -1.05 13.16
CA ASN A 491 -8.03 -1.13 11.82
C ASN A 491 -8.93 -1.81 10.76
N LYS A 492 -9.75 -2.79 11.16
CA LYS A 492 -10.68 -3.52 10.28
C LYS A 492 -12.10 -2.95 10.25
N TYR A 493 -12.32 -1.71 10.72
CA TYR A 493 -13.67 -1.13 10.86
C TYR A 493 -14.50 -1.19 9.58
N GLN A 494 -13.88 -1.05 8.41
CA GLN A 494 -14.59 -1.03 7.12
C GLN A 494 -15.37 -2.33 6.87
N LEU A 495 -14.81 -3.49 7.26
CA LEU A 495 -15.52 -4.77 7.17
C LEU A 495 -16.74 -4.81 8.10
N VAL A 496 -16.61 -4.28 9.31
CA VAL A 496 -17.68 -4.21 10.30
C VAL A 496 -18.79 -3.29 9.79
N VAL A 497 -18.45 -2.13 9.22
CA VAL A 497 -19.43 -1.20 8.64
C VAL A 497 -20.23 -1.88 7.52
N TRP A 498 -19.58 -2.60 6.60
CA TRP A 498 -20.29 -3.33 5.55
C TRP A 498 -21.13 -4.48 6.07
N ALA A 499 -20.65 -5.22 7.07
CA ALA A 499 -21.41 -6.29 7.72
C ALA A 499 -22.68 -5.74 8.41
N VAL A 500 -22.55 -4.66 9.18
CA VAL A 500 -23.66 -3.96 9.83
C VAL A 500 -24.65 -3.40 8.81
N GLN A 501 -24.15 -2.75 7.75
CA GLN A 501 -24.99 -2.21 6.68
C GLN A 501 -25.76 -3.32 5.95
N ALA A 502 -25.10 -4.44 5.63
CA ALA A 502 -25.74 -5.57 4.98
C ALA A 502 -26.82 -6.21 5.86
N LEU A 503 -26.50 -6.50 7.13
CA LEU A 503 -27.45 -7.06 8.10
C LEU A 503 -28.63 -6.12 8.34
N GLY A 504 -28.37 -4.84 8.58
CA GLY A 504 -29.42 -3.84 8.82
C GLY A 504 -30.35 -3.69 7.63
N THR A 505 -29.80 -3.63 6.41
CA THR A 505 -30.60 -3.49 5.19
C THR A 505 -31.42 -4.75 4.90
N LEU A 506 -30.83 -5.95 5.05
CA LEU A 506 -31.56 -7.21 4.87
C LEU A 506 -32.64 -7.40 5.94
N THR A 507 -32.39 -6.98 7.18
CA THR A 507 -33.38 -7.09 8.26
C THR A 507 -34.52 -6.09 8.07
N ALA A 508 -34.24 -4.88 7.60
CA ALA A 508 -35.27 -3.89 7.31
C ALA A 508 -36.12 -4.27 6.08
N ALA A 509 -35.49 -4.85 5.05
CA ALA A 509 -36.18 -5.26 3.83
C ALA A 509 -37.02 -6.54 4.00
N SER A 510 -36.63 -7.43 4.92
CA SER A 510 -37.31 -8.72 5.12
C SER A 510 -38.79 -8.57 5.48
N VAL A 511 -39.17 -7.48 6.16
CA VAL A 511 -40.57 -7.19 6.53
C VAL A 511 -41.51 -7.22 5.32
N LYS A 512 -41.02 -6.85 4.13
CA LYS A 512 -41.80 -6.83 2.88
C LYS A 512 -41.41 -7.93 1.91
N GLU A 513 -40.13 -8.32 1.92
CA GLU A 513 -39.52 -9.13 0.86
C GLU A 513 -39.27 -10.60 1.26
N ASP A 514 -39.36 -10.96 2.55
CA ASP A 514 -39.15 -12.33 3.04
C ASP A 514 -40.48 -13.11 3.07
N PRO A 515 -40.71 -14.07 2.14
CA PRO A 515 -41.95 -14.84 2.10
C PRO A 515 -42.02 -15.95 3.16
N TYR A 516 -40.89 -16.36 3.73
CA TYR A 516 -40.79 -17.52 4.63
C TYR A 516 -40.61 -17.12 6.10
N GLY A 517 -40.22 -15.87 6.36
CA GLY A 517 -40.04 -15.34 7.72
C GLY A 517 -38.77 -15.84 8.42
N PHE A 518 -37.80 -16.37 7.68
CA PHE A 518 -36.53 -16.83 8.27
C PHE A 518 -35.79 -15.71 8.99
N VAL A 519 -35.79 -14.51 8.41
CA VAL A 519 -35.12 -13.34 9.00
C VAL A 519 -35.82 -12.91 10.29
N GLN A 520 -37.13 -13.07 10.37
CA GLN A 520 -37.92 -12.68 11.54
C GLN A 520 -37.63 -13.58 12.74
N ASN A 521 -37.35 -14.88 12.51
CA ASN A 521 -36.95 -15.81 13.57
C ASN A 521 -35.59 -15.44 14.17
N ASP A 522 -34.65 -14.98 13.34
CA ASP A 522 -33.29 -14.60 13.78
C ASP A 522 -33.17 -13.12 14.18
N LEU A 523 -34.26 -12.35 14.11
CA LEU A 523 -34.27 -10.91 14.33
C LEU A 523 -33.69 -10.54 15.70
N THR A 524 -34.10 -11.24 16.74
CA THR A 524 -33.61 -11.02 18.12
C THR A 524 -32.10 -11.22 18.20
N THR A 525 -31.58 -12.26 17.53
CA THR A 525 -30.14 -12.54 17.50
C THR A 525 -29.37 -11.43 16.80
N VAL A 526 -29.83 -10.99 15.62
CA VAL A 526 -29.19 -9.91 14.86
C VAL A 526 -29.20 -8.61 15.65
N LEU A 527 -30.35 -8.21 16.20
CA LEU A 527 -30.48 -6.99 17.00
C LEU A 527 -29.59 -7.01 18.24
N ASN A 528 -29.52 -8.13 18.96
CA ASN A 528 -28.64 -8.27 20.12
C ASN A 528 -27.16 -8.13 19.75
N GLN A 529 -26.73 -8.66 18.60
CA GLN A 529 -25.34 -8.53 18.16
C GLN A 529 -25.02 -7.09 17.71
N LEU A 530 -25.93 -6.45 16.98
CA LEU A 530 -25.76 -5.06 16.53
C LEU A 530 -25.75 -4.09 17.72
N LEU A 531 -26.70 -4.23 18.64
CA LEU A 531 -26.80 -3.40 19.85
C LEU A 531 -25.62 -3.66 20.79
N GLY A 532 -25.21 -4.92 20.96
CA GLY A 532 -24.03 -5.26 21.76
C GLY A 532 -22.75 -4.63 21.21
N CYS A 533 -22.58 -4.64 19.88
CA CYS A 533 -21.47 -3.94 19.23
C CYS A 533 -21.54 -2.41 19.44
N LEU A 534 -22.73 -1.82 19.34
CA LEU A 534 -22.90 -0.38 19.56
C LEU A 534 -22.54 0.00 21.00
N LEU A 535 -23.08 -0.71 21.99
CA LEU A 535 -22.82 -0.47 23.41
C LEU A 535 -21.34 -0.61 23.76
N GLU A 536 -20.64 -1.61 23.21
CA GLU A 536 -19.20 -1.78 23.46
C GLU A 536 -18.36 -0.67 22.83
N VAL A 537 -18.74 -0.20 21.63
CA VAL A 537 -18.05 0.93 20.99
C VAL A 537 -18.33 2.23 21.74
N GLU A 538 -19.57 2.47 22.18
CA GLU A 538 -19.92 3.63 23.00
C GLU A 538 -19.22 3.60 24.36
N HIS A 539 -19.17 2.44 25.01
CA HIS A 539 -18.40 2.24 26.23
C HIS A 539 -16.91 2.52 26.01
N TYR A 540 -16.34 2.07 24.88
CA TYR A 540 -14.97 2.35 24.49
C TYR A 540 -14.69 3.85 24.31
N LEU A 541 -15.66 4.61 23.80
CA LEU A 541 -15.56 6.06 23.65
C LEU A 541 -15.73 6.81 24.98
N GLN A 542 -16.67 6.38 25.82
CA GLN A 542 -16.99 7.07 27.08
C GLN A 542 -16.01 6.74 28.21
N ALA A 543 -15.59 5.48 28.33
CA ALA A 543 -14.75 4.97 29.39
C ALA A 543 -13.50 4.30 28.81
N PRO A 544 -12.52 5.06 28.27
CA PRO A 544 -11.34 4.47 27.67
C PRO A 544 -10.57 3.58 28.67
N PRO A 545 -9.88 2.53 28.20
CA PRO A 545 -9.05 1.68 29.05
C PRO A 545 -8.14 2.49 29.98
N ALA A 546 -7.96 2.03 31.23
CA ALA A 546 -7.19 2.76 32.24
C ALA A 546 -5.76 3.12 31.79
N GLN A 547 -5.17 2.31 30.91
CA GLN A 547 -3.87 2.54 30.30
C GLN A 547 -3.80 3.86 29.53
N TYR A 548 -4.91 4.29 28.92
CA TYR A 548 -4.99 5.53 28.14
C TYR A 548 -5.11 6.76 29.02
N SER A 549 -5.70 6.63 30.21
CA SER A 549 -5.81 7.74 31.17
C SER A 549 -4.43 8.23 31.63
N ASN A 550 -3.45 7.32 31.71
CA ASN A 550 -2.07 7.68 32.01
C ASN A 550 -1.45 8.48 30.85
N TRP A 551 -1.73 8.10 29.60
CA TRP A 551 -1.22 8.81 28.43
C TRP A 551 -1.89 10.18 28.22
N LEU A 552 -3.18 10.30 28.54
CA LEU A 552 -3.93 11.56 28.46
C LEU A 552 -3.52 12.57 29.54
N LYS A 553 -3.11 12.10 30.73
CA LYS A 553 -2.60 12.97 31.80
C LYS A 553 -1.27 13.63 31.43
N ASP A 554 -0.44 12.95 30.66
CA ASP A 554 0.85 13.48 30.20
C ASP A 554 0.71 14.49 29.04
N ASP A 555 -0.39 14.43 28.27
CA ASP A 555 -0.72 15.40 27.20
C ASP A 555 -1.28 16.74 27.74
N ASN A 556 -1.67 16.81 29.02
CA ASN A 556 -2.20 18.02 29.65
C ASN A 556 -1.11 19.02 30.11
N VAL A 557 -0.20 19.36 29.20
CA VAL A 557 0.48 20.67 29.23
C VAL A 557 -0.25 21.56 28.22
N VAL A 558 -1.27 22.25 28.75
CA VAL A 558 -2.04 23.35 28.15
C VAL A 558 -2.88 22.98 26.91
N ILE A 559 -4.06 22.41 27.16
CA ILE A 559 -5.23 22.72 26.33
C ILE A 559 -5.80 24.02 26.92
N GLU A 560 -5.40 25.16 26.38
CA GLU A 560 -6.17 26.39 26.57
C GLU A 560 -7.55 26.14 25.94
N GLU A 561 -8.58 26.09 26.77
CA GLU A 561 -9.97 26.06 26.33
C GLU A 561 -10.25 27.32 25.51
N SER A 562 -10.18 27.23 24.19
CA SER A 562 -10.72 28.29 23.32
C SER A 562 -12.24 28.20 23.32
N GLU A 563 -12.84 28.98 24.23
CA GLU A 563 -14.13 29.68 24.13
C GLU A 563 -15.31 28.88 23.55
N ALA A 564 -16.09 28.29 24.46
CA ALA A 564 -17.49 28.03 24.25
C ALA A 564 -18.31 29.34 24.44
N VAL A 565 -19.05 29.71 23.41
CA VAL A 565 -20.37 30.38 23.48
C VAL A 565 -20.42 31.83 23.98
N MET A 566 -20.52 32.76 23.02
CA MET A 566 -21.35 33.96 23.13
C MET A 566 -22.08 34.21 21.81
N MET A 567 -23.18 33.49 21.58
CA MET A 567 -24.24 33.91 20.65
C MET A 567 -25.56 33.79 21.41
N GLY A 568 -25.95 34.92 21.98
CA GLY A 568 -27.15 35.12 22.78
C GLY A 568 -27.41 36.62 22.90
N ASN A 569 -27.76 37.24 21.77
CA ASN A 569 -28.74 38.34 21.60
C ASN A 569 -28.83 38.73 20.14
#